data_AF-X1BMC0-F1
#
_entry.id   AF-X1BMC0-F1
#
_cell.length_a   1.000
_cell.length_b   1.000
_cell.length_c   1.000
_cell.angle_alpha   90.00
_cell.angle_beta   90.00
_cell.angle_gamma   90.00
#
_symmetry.space_group_name_H-M   'P 1'
#
loop_
_entity.id
_entity.type
_entity.pdbx_description
1 polymer ?
#
loop_
_entity_poly.entity_id
_entity_poly.type
_entity_poly.pdbx_seq_one_letter_code
_entity_poly.pdbx_strand_id
1 'polypeptide(L)'
;CRLGRLSNIYDAPRKILKEIPFIELVEMRNNKQDAICCGVSAYINCDEYSKTIQRDRINEAIDSGAEYLIVSCPKCLAHFNCYLNENLELKNKIKVVDLTSFIGKLLFLN
;
A
#
# COMPACT_ATOMS: atom_id res chain seq x y z
N CYS A 1 -9.51 2.84 -0.18
CA CYS A 1 -10.81 3.28 -0.78
C CYS A 1 -11.97 2.42 -0.31
N ARG A 2 -12.15 1.18 -0.80
CA ARG A 2 -13.33 0.36 -0.43
C ARG A 2 -13.33 -0.06 1.04
N LEU A 3 -12.28 -0.75 1.50
CA LEU A 3 -12.18 -1.21 2.89
C LEU A 3 -12.33 -0.06 3.92
N GLY A 4 -11.61 1.03 3.71
CA GLY A 4 -11.70 2.23 4.55
C GLY A 4 -12.98 3.04 4.33
N ARG A 5 -13.06 3.79 3.23
CA ARG A 5 -14.12 4.81 3.04
C ARG A 5 -15.52 4.23 2.81
N LEU A 6 -15.66 3.00 2.29
CA LEU A 6 -16.98 2.39 2.06
C LEU A 6 -17.39 1.44 3.18
N SER A 7 -16.46 0.70 3.77
CA SER A 7 -16.77 -0.27 4.83
C SER A 7 -16.43 0.20 6.24
N ASN A 8 -15.85 1.39 6.39
CA ASN A 8 -15.39 1.98 7.65
C ASN A 8 -14.38 1.10 8.42
N ILE A 9 -13.61 0.27 7.71
CA ILE A 9 -12.61 -0.62 8.28
C ILE A 9 -11.23 0.01 8.09
N TYR A 10 -10.77 0.72 9.12
CA TYR A 10 -9.44 1.34 9.17
C TYR A 10 -8.51 0.65 10.16
N ASP A 11 -9.02 0.32 11.34
CA ASP A 11 -8.19 -0.10 12.46
C ASP A 11 -7.89 -1.61 12.45
N ALA A 12 -8.75 -2.45 11.87
CA ALA A 12 -8.53 -3.91 11.88
C ALA A 12 -7.19 -4.33 11.23
N PRO A 13 -6.80 -3.85 10.03
CA PRO A 13 -5.48 -4.13 9.46
C PRO A 13 -4.32 -3.62 10.33
N ARG A 14 -4.49 -2.45 10.96
CA ARG A 14 -3.48 -1.83 11.81
C ARG A 14 -3.26 -2.61 13.09
N LYS A 15 -4.35 -3.08 13.72
CA LYS A 15 -4.30 -3.93 14.92
C LYS A 15 -3.50 -5.19 14.63
N ILE A 16 -3.80 -5.89 13.53
CA ILE A 16 -3.06 -7.10 13.15
C ILE A 16 -1.56 -6.82 13.00
N LEU A 17 -1.18 -5.73 12.33
CA LEU A 17 0.23 -5.37 12.17
C LEU A 17 0.90 -5.01 13.51
N LYS A 18 0.20 -4.34 14.43
CA LYS A 18 0.73 -3.98 15.75
C LYS A 18 0.96 -5.18 16.68
N GLU A 19 0.27 -6.29 16.47
CA GLU A 19 0.45 -7.51 17.26
C GLU A 19 1.71 -8.31 16.86
N ILE A 20 2.40 -7.94 15.78
CA ILE A 20 3.60 -8.64 15.31
C ILE A 20 4.84 -8.01 15.99
N PRO A 21 5.58 -8.74 16.85
CA PRO A 21 6.56 -8.12 17.77
C PRO A 21 7.76 -7.42 17.11
N PHE A 22 8.12 -7.80 15.89
CA PHE A 22 9.34 -7.35 15.20
C PHE A 22 9.04 -6.45 14.00
N ILE A 23 7.81 -5.94 13.88
CA ILE A 23 7.48 -4.93 12.87
C ILE A 23 7.00 -3.65 13.54
N GLU A 24 7.40 -2.53 12.97
CA GLU A 24 6.92 -1.22 13.36
C GLU A 24 5.88 -0.74 12.34
N LEU A 25 4.68 -0.39 12.82
CA LEU A 25 3.69 0.27 11.98
C LEU A 25 3.91 1.78 12.02
N VAL A 26 4.45 2.33 10.91
CA VAL A 26 4.50 3.77 10.67
C VAL A 26 3.33 4.23 9.80
N GLU A 27 2.78 5.41 10.10
CA GLU A 27 1.70 5.99 9.32
C GLU A 27 2.24 7.00 8.31
N MET A 28 1.70 6.95 7.10
CA MET A 28 1.87 8.01 6.10
C MET A 28 1.16 9.29 6.53
N ARG A 29 1.63 10.44 6.02
CA ARG A 29 1.05 11.78 6.28
C ARG A 29 -0.47 11.79 6.07
N ASN A 30 -0.93 11.28 4.93
CA ASN A 30 -2.32 11.06 4.59
C ASN A 30 -2.67 9.60 4.90
N ASN A 31 -3.42 9.39 5.98
CA ASN A 31 -3.89 8.08 6.39
C ASN A 31 -5.42 8.07 6.55
N LYS A 32 -5.97 6.89 6.86
CA LYS A 32 -7.41 6.66 7.02
C LYS A 32 -8.25 7.27 5.89
N GLN A 33 -9.15 8.21 6.20
CA GLN A 33 -10.06 8.83 5.23
C GLN A 33 -9.30 9.68 4.20
N ASP A 34 -8.15 10.21 4.55
CA ASP A 34 -7.34 11.10 3.71
C ASP A 34 -6.38 10.33 2.80
N ALA A 35 -6.22 9.01 3.01
CA ALA A 35 -5.34 8.16 2.23
C ALA A 35 -5.58 8.28 0.70
N ILE A 36 -4.50 8.47 -0.05
CA ILE A 36 -4.52 8.60 -1.51
C ILE A 36 -4.85 7.23 -2.15
N CYS A 37 -5.69 7.25 -3.19
CA CYS A 37 -6.11 6.07 -3.96
C CYS A 37 -4.95 5.52 -4.83
N CYS A 38 -5.10 4.34 -5.45
CA CYS A 38 -4.18 3.90 -6.52
C CYS A 38 -4.48 4.54 -7.90
N GLY A 39 -5.37 5.52 -7.96
CA GLY A 39 -5.79 6.21 -9.19
C GLY A 39 -6.79 5.46 -10.05
N VAL A 40 -6.82 4.12 -10.01
CA VAL A 40 -7.62 3.32 -10.95
C VAL A 40 -8.98 2.93 -10.36
N SER A 41 -10.07 3.45 -10.92
CA SER A 41 -11.44 3.04 -10.57
C SER A 41 -11.91 1.87 -11.42
N ALA A 42 -12.61 0.89 -10.83
CA ALA A 42 -13.21 -0.25 -11.54
C ALA A 42 -12.33 -1.01 -12.58
N TYR A 43 -11.00 -0.96 -12.47
CA TYR A 43 -10.07 -1.48 -13.50
C TYR A 43 -10.19 -0.80 -14.87
N ILE A 44 -10.73 0.42 -14.89
CA ILE A 44 -10.91 1.23 -16.08
C ILE A 44 -9.90 2.37 -16.03
N ASN A 45 -9.20 2.59 -17.15
CA ASN A 45 -8.30 3.71 -17.43
C ASN A 45 -7.16 3.88 -16.40
N CYS A 46 -6.01 3.25 -16.67
CA CYS A 46 -4.75 3.54 -15.99
C CYS A 46 -3.88 4.42 -16.90
N ASP A 47 -3.98 5.73 -16.74
CA ASP A 47 -3.34 6.76 -17.56
C ASP A 47 -2.30 7.58 -16.77
N GLU A 48 -1.76 8.63 -17.38
CA GLU A 48 -0.75 9.51 -16.75
C GLU A 48 -1.26 10.22 -15.48
N TYR A 49 -2.56 10.53 -15.40
CA TYR A 49 -3.17 11.08 -14.19
C TYR A 49 -3.19 10.03 -13.06
N SER A 50 -3.54 8.79 -13.40
CA SER A 50 -3.49 7.66 -12.46
C SER A 50 -2.07 7.40 -11.98
N LYS A 51 -1.06 7.49 -12.87
CA LYS A 51 0.36 7.35 -12.54
C LYS A 51 0.85 8.48 -11.63
N THR A 52 0.37 9.70 -11.80
CA THR A 52 0.67 10.82 -10.89
C THR A 52 0.19 10.52 -9.47
N ILE A 53 -1.04 10.02 -9.33
CA ILE A 53 -1.59 9.61 -8.02
C ILE A 53 -0.78 8.47 -7.40
N GLN A 54 -0.36 7.50 -8.22
CA GLN A 54 0.46 6.36 -7.77
C GLN A 54 1.81 6.82 -7.26
N ARG A 55 2.48 7.69 -8.01
CA ARG A 55 3.74 8.32 -7.62
C ARG A 55 3.63 9.00 -6.25
N ASP A 56 2.61 9.85 -6.09
CA ASP A 56 2.46 10.65 -4.87
C ASP A 56 2.27 9.74 -3.64
N ARG A 57 1.48 8.66 -3.79
CA ARG A 57 1.28 7.68 -2.70
C ARG A 57 2.53 6.86 -2.40
N ILE A 58 3.31 6.49 -3.42
CA ILE A 58 4.55 5.73 -3.25
C ILE A 58 5.62 6.58 -2.59
N ASN A 59 5.79 7.83 -3.03
CA ASN A 59 6.72 8.76 -2.40
C ASN A 59 6.33 9.04 -0.95
N GLU A 60 5.05 9.22 -0.66
CA GLU A 60 4.57 9.37 0.71
C GLU A 60 4.90 8.16 1.60
N ALA A 61 4.84 6.94 1.05
CA ALA A 61 5.23 5.75 1.77
C ALA A 61 6.76 5.68 1.98
N ILE A 62 7.56 6.07 0.99
CA ILE A 62 9.03 6.18 1.11
C ILE A 62 9.41 7.23 2.16
N ASP A 63 8.78 8.40 2.12
CA ASP A 63 9.03 9.52 3.04
C ASP A 63 8.66 9.18 4.50
N SER A 64 7.78 8.21 4.72
CA SER A 64 7.47 7.70 6.05
C SER A 64 8.59 6.83 6.67
N GLY A 65 9.61 6.48 5.88
CA GLY A 65 10.70 5.58 6.28
C GLY A 65 10.34 4.09 6.24
N ALA A 66 9.16 3.73 5.72
CA ALA A 66 8.71 2.35 5.64
C ALA A 66 9.44 1.56 4.53
N GLU A 67 9.89 0.35 4.86
CA GLU A 67 10.40 -0.62 3.87
C GLU A 67 9.27 -1.28 3.05
N TYR A 68 8.07 -1.36 3.66
CA TYR A 68 6.92 -2.06 3.11
C TYR A 68 5.68 -1.16 3.10
N LEU A 69 5.06 -1.01 1.92
CA LEU A 69 3.70 -0.48 1.79
C LEU A 69 2.72 -1.64 1.76
N ILE A 70 1.98 -1.82 2.86
CA ILE A 70 0.95 -2.86 2.99
C ILE A 70 -0.37 -2.38 2.40
N VAL A 71 -0.95 -3.19 1.50
CA VAL A 71 -2.25 -2.95 0.89
C VAL A 71 -3.23 -4.10 1.18
N SER A 72 -4.53 -3.84 1.10
CA SER A 72 -5.58 -4.85 1.32
C SER A 72 -6.44 -5.10 0.08
N CYS A 73 -6.06 -4.53 -1.06
CA CYS A 73 -6.83 -4.58 -2.29
C CYS A 73 -5.94 -5.09 -3.43
N PRO A 74 -6.29 -6.20 -4.10
CA PRO A 74 -5.51 -6.73 -5.22
C PRO A 74 -5.29 -5.71 -6.35
N LYS A 75 -6.24 -4.80 -6.56
CA LYS A 75 -6.09 -3.70 -7.53
C LYS A 75 -4.99 -2.72 -7.12
N CYS A 76 -4.96 -2.31 -5.85
CA CYS A 76 -3.89 -1.44 -5.37
C CYS A 76 -2.53 -2.13 -5.51
N LEU A 77 -2.46 -3.42 -5.14
CA LEU A 77 -1.25 -4.22 -5.28
C LEU A 77 -0.74 -4.23 -6.73
N ALA A 78 -1.63 -4.55 -7.69
CA ALA A 78 -1.29 -4.65 -9.10
C ALA A 78 -0.79 -3.30 -9.67
N HIS A 79 -1.53 -2.21 -9.45
CA HIS A 79 -1.19 -0.93 -10.06
C HIS A 79 0.03 -0.24 -9.42
N PHE A 80 0.23 -0.36 -8.10
CA PHE A 80 1.45 0.16 -7.50
C PHE A 80 2.68 -0.64 -7.94
N ASN A 81 2.59 -1.97 -8.03
CA ASN A 81 3.71 -2.77 -8.55
C ASN A 81 3.96 -2.54 -10.03
N CYS A 82 2.91 -2.32 -10.85
CA CYS A 82 3.05 -1.92 -12.25
C CYS A 82 3.83 -0.60 -12.36
N TYR A 83 3.43 0.43 -11.59
CA TYR A 83 4.14 1.70 -11.54
C TYR A 83 5.61 1.55 -11.10
N LEU A 84 5.89 0.75 -10.06
CA LEU A 84 7.25 0.49 -9.60
C LEU A 84 8.09 -0.27 -10.62
N ASN A 85 7.50 -1.17 -11.41
CA ASN A 85 8.21 -1.87 -12.48
C ASN A 85 8.65 -0.93 -13.62
N GLU A 86 7.93 0.18 -13.82
CA GLU A 86 8.32 1.25 -14.73
C GLU A 86 9.32 2.23 -14.10
N ASN A 87 9.48 2.23 -12.76
CA ASN A 87 10.27 3.19 -12.00
C ASN A 87 11.21 2.47 -11.01
N LEU A 88 12.25 1.80 -11.54
CA LEU A 88 13.12 0.91 -10.78
C LEU A 88 13.85 1.59 -9.60
N GLU A 89 14.21 2.88 -9.74
CA GLU A 89 14.81 3.67 -8.66
C GLU A 89 13.91 3.74 -7.41
N LEU A 90 12.59 3.85 -7.59
CA LEU A 90 11.63 3.84 -6.49
C LEU A 90 11.38 2.42 -5.99
N LYS A 91 11.38 1.43 -6.88
CA LYS A 91 11.20 0.02 -6.54
C LYS A 91 12.28 -0.50 -5.59
N ASN A 92 13.50 0.03 -5.70
CA ASN A 92 14.59 -0.31 -4.79
C ASN A 92 14.42 0.31 -3.39
N LYS A 93 13.56 1.31 -3.22
CA LYS A 93 13.33 2.01 -1.95
C LYS A 93 12.15 1.45 -1.15
N ILE A 94 11.16 0.83 -1.80
CA ILE A 94 9.96 0.33 -1.10
C ILE A 94 9.35 -0.90 -1.78
N LYS A 95 8.83 -1.83 -0.98
CA LYS A 95 8.12 -3.02 -1.43
C LYS A 95 6.63 -2.88 -1.20
N VAL A 96 5.81 -3.16 -2.22
CA VAL A 96 4.34 -3.16 -2.07
C VAL A 96 3.84 -4.60 -1.99
N VAL A 97 3.18 -4.94 -0.88
CA VAL A 97 2.70 -6.30 -0.59
C VAL A 97 1.28 -6.26 -0.06
N ASP A 98 0.50 -7.30 -0.31
CA ASP A 98 -0.80 -7.43 0.34
C ASP A 98 -0.67 -7.96 1.77
N LEU A 99 -1.60 -7.56 2.64
CA LEU A 99 -1.62 -7.93 4.06
C LEU A 99 -1.59 -9.45 4.28
N THR A 100 -2.36 -10.22 3.50
CA THR A 100 -2.48 -11.66 3.69
C THR A 100 -1.18 -12.37 3.33
N SER A 101 -0.59 -12.05 2.18
CA SER A 101 0.71 -12.61 1.78
C SER A 101 1.83 -12.17 2.71
N PHE A 102 1.79 -10.94 3.23
CA PHE A 102 2.76 -10.46 4.20
C PHE A 102 2.70 -11.30 5.49
N ILE A 103 1.52 -11.48 6.06
CA ILE A 103 1.33 -12.32 7.25
C ILE A 103 1.70 -13.78 6.96
N GLY A 104 1.26 -14.33 5.83
CA GLY A 104 1.58 -15.71 5.43
C GLY A 104 3.09 -15.96 5.33
N LYS A 105 3.85 -14.98 4.82
CA LYS A 105 5.32 -15.06 4.80
C LYS A 105 5.92 -15.12 6.19
N LEU A 106 5.43 -14.29 7.11
CA LEU A 106 5.94 -14.23 8.47
C LEU A 106 5.62 -15.50 9.28
N LEU A 107 4.48 -16.13 9.00
CA LEU A 107 4.03 -17.32 9.75
C LEU A 107 4.61 -18.63 9.23
N PHE A 108 4.80 -18.76 7.90
CA PHE A 108 4.99 -20.08 7.27
C PHE A 108 6.19 -20.17 6.32
N LEU A 109 6.87 -19.07 6.02
CA LEU A 109 7.93 -19.04 5.00
C LEU A 109 9.29 -18.59 5.54
N ASN A 110 9.55 -18.89 6.82
CA ASN A 110 10.89 -18.82 7.42
C ASN A 110 11.78 -19.96 6.93
#